data_AF-A0A9E3TXS8-F1
#
_entry.id   AF-A0A9E3TXS8-F1
#
_cell.length_a   1.000
_cell.length_b   1.000
_cell.length_c   1.000
_cell.angle_alpha   90.00
_cell.angle_beta   90.00
_cell.angle_gamma   90.00
#
_symmetry.space_group_name_H-M   'P 1'
#
loop_
_entity.id
_entity.type
_entity.pdbx_description
1 polymer ?
#
loop_
_entity_poly.entity_id
_entity_poly.type
_entity_poly.pdbx_seq_one_letter_code
_entity_poly.pdbx_strand_id
1 'polypeptide(L)'
;NNYVHVYVARTAWPSETWRRMVYQMKPRMEQDGVFGAFDCPDASQIAPRRPVSTTALQALNLFNSGFAVEQAERFADRLAAEYPAEPAAQIDRAFWLAFGRAPDDEERQASLAIVDRYGLAAFCRAIYNASEFVYIE
;
A
#
# COMPACT_ATOMS: atom_id res chain seq x y z
N ASN A 1 29.10 -1.37 28.57
CA ASN A 1 28.65 -0.12 27.93
C ASN A 1 29.16 -0.10 26.51
N ASN A 2 28.42 -0.72 25.58
CA ASN A 2 28.77 -0.76 24.16
C ASN A 2 27.87 0.24 23.44
N TYR A 3 28.46 1.29 22.90
CA TYR A 3 27.83 2.55 22.42
C TYR A 3 27.17 2.41 21.04
N VAL A 4 27.08 1.17 20.52
CA VAL A 4 26.55 0.88 19.18
C VAL A 4 25.07 0.58 19.30
N HIS A 5 24.23 1.54 18.92
CA HIS A 5 22.82 1.28 18.65
C HIS A 5 22.70 0.55 17.31
N VAL A 6 22.44 -0.76 17.36
CA VAL A 6 22.10 -1.53 16.17
C VAL A 6 20.67 -1.17 15.77
N TYR A 7 20.50 -0.56 14.61
CA TYR A 7 19.18 -0.35 14.04
C TYR A 7 18.62 -1.70 13.58
N VAL A 8 17.45 -2.07 14.09
CA VAL A 8 16.70 -3.23 13.63
C VAL A 8 15.48 -2.71 12.89
N ALA A 9 15.40 -3.02 11.60
CA ALA A 9 14.25 -2.66 10.78
C ALA A 9 12.97 -3.28 11.35
N ARG A 10 11.90 -2.48 11.39
CA ARG A 10 10.59 -2.98 11.84
C ARG A 10 10.01 -3.90 10.78
N THR A 11 9.38 -4.98 11.23
CA THR A 11 8.67 -5.95 10.39
C THR A 11 7.15 -5.91 10.57
N ALA A 12 6.64 -5.03 11.45
CA ALA A 12 5.22 -4.83 11.72
C ALA A 12 4.91 -3.34 12.00
N TRP A 13 3.68 -2.91 11.70
CA TRP A 13 3.25 -1.51 11.79
C TRP A 13 1.99 -1.34 12.66
N PRO A 14 2.11 -1.32 13.99
CA PRO A 14 0.97 -1.13 14.89
C PRO A 14 0.42 0.31 14.83
N SER A 15 -0.81 0.51 15.31
CA SER A 15 -1.55 1.77 15.15
C SER A 15 -0.84 3.00 15.73
N GLU A 16 0.01 2.85 16.76
CA GLU A 16 0.75 3.99 17.32
C GLU A 16 1.78 4.56 16.34
N THR A 17 2.16 3.78 15.32
CA THR A 17 3.12 4.19 14.28
C THR A 17 2.46 4.86 13.07
N TRP A 18 1.13 4.81 12.96
CA TRP A 18 0.44 5.31 11.77
C TRP A 18 0.42 6.84 11.76
N ARG A 19 1.21 7.41 10.85
CA ARG A 19 1.26 8.85 10.60
C ARG A 19 1.23 9.04 9.10
N ARG A 20 0.57 10.10 8.63
CA ARG A 20 0.81 10.58 7.25
C ARG A 20 2.30 10.86 7.14
N MET A 21 2.97 10.26 6.15
CA MET A 21 4.42 10.32 6.01
C MET A 21 4.85 11.74 5.63
N VAL A 22 5.05 12.58 6.64
CA VAL A 22 5.62 13.94 6.52
C VAL A 22 7.07 13.95 7.00
N TYR A 23 7.39 13.15 8.02
CA TYR A 23 8.74 12.98 8.56
C TYR A 23 8.97 11.52 8.98
N GLN A 24 10.16 10.99 8.72
CA GLN A 24 10.57 9.64 9.12
C GLN A 24 11.99 9.68 9.68
N MET A 25 12.24 8.93 10.76
CA MET A 25 13.61 8.63 11.17
C MET A 25 14.20 7.58 10.22
N LYS A 26 15.31 7.92 9.57
CA LYS A 26 15.98 7.05 8.60
C LYS A 26 17.46 6.88 8.95
N PRO A 27 17.94 5.64 9.19
CA PRO A 27 19.36 5.36 9.27
C PRO A 27 20.03 5.65 7.93
N ARG A 28 21.20 6.31 7.93
CA ARG A 28 21.86 6.71 6.68
C ARG A 28 22.40 5.55 5.84
N MET A 29 22.72 4.43 6.47
CA MET A 29 23.38 3.27 5.84
C MET A 29 22.41 2.13 5.48
N GLU A 30 21.11 2.31 5.73
CA GLU A 30 20.09 1.28 5.51
C GLU A 30 19.15 1.72 4.38
N GLN A 31 18.87 0.82 3.44
CA GLN A 31 17.86 1.07 2.43
C GLN A 31 16.45 0.88 3.01
N ASP A 32 15.50 1.72 2.60
CA ASP A 32 14.12 1.56 3.05
C ASP A 32 13.50 0.31 2.39
N GLY A 33 12.99 -0.61 3.22
CA GLY A 33 12.49 -1.91 2.75
C GLY A 33 11.23 -1.84 1.90
N VAL A 34 10.51 -0.71 1.90
CA VAL A 34 9.29 -0.53 1.09
C VAL A 34 9.56 0.48 -0.01
N PHE A 35 9.98 1.70 0.36
CA PHE A 35 10.14 2.82 -0.56
C PHE A 35 11.46 2.80 -1.31
N GLY A 36 12.45 2.01 -0.89
CA GLY A 36 13.71 1.84 -1.62
C GLY A 36 13.50 1.40 -3.07
N ALA A 37 12.51 0.55 -3.32
CA ALA A 37 12.13 0.17 -4.68
C ALA A 37 11.52 1.35 -5.48
N PHE A 38 10.86 2.30 -4.82
CA PHE A 38 10.15 3.44 -5.43
C PHE A 38 11.00 4.70 -5.52
N ASP A 39 12.28 4.52 -5.88
CA ASP A 39 13.23 5.62 -6.10
C ASP A 39 13.42 6.53 -4.87
N CYS A 40 13.26 5.97 -3.65
CA CYS A 40 13.52 6.70 -2.42
C CYS A 40 15.01 7.10 -2.35
N PRO A 41 15.34 8.39 -2.24
CA PRO A 41 16.73 8.84 -2.21
C PRO A 41 17.51 8.24 -1.04
N ASP A 42 18.79 7.98 -1.29
CA ASP A 42 19.74 7.61 -0.26
C ASP A 42 19.90 8.76 0.76
N ALA A 43 19.87 8.44 2.05
CA ALA A 43 19.89 9.44 3.12
C ALA A 43 21.26 10.10 3.34
N SER A 44 22.30 9.67 2.62
CA SER A 44 23.61 10.33 2.57
C SER A 44 23.72 11.39 1.46
N GLN A 45 22.75 11.46 0.54
CA GLN A 45 22.80 12.33 -0.63
C GLN A 45 21.69 13.39 -0.62
N ILE A 46 21.97 14.56 -1.18
CA ILE A 46 20.96 15.59 -1.41
C ILE A 46 20.21 15.26 -2.69
N ALA A 47 18.90 15.05 -2.60
CA ALA A 47 18.02 14.79 -3.74
C ALA A 47 16.87 15.82 -3.76
N PRO A 48 17.05 16.96 -4.46
CA PRO A 48 16.04 18.02 -4.49
C PRO A 48 14.77 17.64 -5.26
N ARG A 49 14.87 16.63 -6.13
CA ARG A 49 13.75 16.05 -6.86
C ARG A 49 13.90 14.53 -6.87
N ARG A 50 12.81 13.81 -6.57
CA ARG A 50 12.77 12.35 -6.68
C ARG A 50 12.79 11.95 -8.15
N PRO A 51 13.68 11.03 -8.59
CA PRO A 51 13.54 10.41 -9.89
C PRO A 51 12.24 9.60 -9.94
N VAL A 52 11.62 9.50 -11.12
CA VAL A 52 10.41 8.71 -11.30
C VAL A 52 10.71 7.67 -12.36
N SER A 53 10.77 6.42 -11.94
CA SER A 53 10.89 5.26 -12.82
C SER A 53 9.61 4.45 -12.75
N THR A 54 9.32 3.72 -13.83
CA THR A 54 8.31 2.65 -13.83
C THR A 54 9.02 1.36 -14.17
N THR A 55 9.31 0.55 -13.15
CA THR A 55 10.06 -0.70 -13.29
C THR A 55 9.22 -1.90 -12.87
N ALA A 56 9.53 -3.07 -13.44
CA ALA A 56 8.87 -4.32 -13.05
C ALA A 56 9.11 -4.65 -11.56
N LEU A 57 10.26 -4.27 -11.00
CA LEU A 57 10.58 -4.43 -9.58
C LEU A 57 9.67 -3.61 -8.67
N GLN A 58 9.32 -2.38 -9.06
CA GLN A 58 8.38 -1.55 -8.31
C GLN A 58 6.98 -2.17 -8.28
N ALA A 59 6.49 -2.63 -9.42
CA ALA A 59 5.21 -3.34 -9.51
C ALA A 59 5.23 -4.63 -8.66
N LEU A 60 6.32 -5.40 -8.74
CA LEU A 60 6.45 -6.64 -7.96
C LEU A 60 6.52 -6.38 -6.46
N ASN A 61 7.16 -5.29 -6.04
CA ASN A 61 7.21 -4.89 -4.63
C ASN A 61 5.85 -4.39 -4.13
N LEU A 62 5.12 -3.60 -4.93
CA LEU A 62 3.76 -3.18 -4.61
C LEU A 62 2.83 -4.39 -4.46
N PHE A 63 3.06 -5.42 -5.29
CA PHE A 63 2.32 -6.66 -5.18
C PHE A 63 2.73 -7.43 -3.93
N ASN A 64 4.02 -7.72 -3.71
CA ASN A 64 4.45 -8.74 -2.72
C ASN A 64 5.00 -8.20 -1.40
N SER A 65 5.16 -6.90 -1.21
CA SER A 65 5.69 -6.38 0.05
C SER A 65 4.75 -6.71 1.22
N GLY A 66 5.34 -7.13 2.35
CA GLY A 66 4.57 -7.41 3.57
C GLY A 66 3.76 -6.20 4.02
N PHE A 67 4.26 -4.98 3.79
CA PHE A 67 3.54 -3.75 4.05
C PHE A 67 2.25 -3.65 3.22
N ALA A 68 2.32 -3.84 1.90
CA ALA A 68 1.14 -3.74 1.03
C ALA A 68 0.11 -4.82 1.36
N VAL A 69 0.56 -6.02 1.70
CA VAL A 69 -0.31 -7.12 2.16
C VAL A 69 -1.02 -6.73 3.46
N GLU A 70 -0.30 -6.26 4.48
CA GLU A 70 -0.91 -5.83 5.76
C GLU A 70 -1.90 -4.67 5.56
N GLN A 71 -1.59 -3.70 4.67
CA GLN A 71 -2.53 -2.63 4.36
C GLN A 71 -3.78 -3.14 3.64
N ALA A 72 -3.66 -4.15 2.78
CA ALA A 72 -4.79 -4.72 2.05
C ALA A 72 -5.73 -5.49 3.00
N GLU A 73 -5.16 -6.23 3.95
CA GLU A 73 -5.93 -6.89 5.02
C GLU A 73 -6.69 -5.88 5.87
N ARG A 74 -6.03 -4.81 6.33
CA ARG A 74 -6.71 -3.76 7.10
C ARG A 74 -7.79 -3.02 6.32
N PHE A 75 -7.58 -2.83 5.03
CA PHE A 75 -8.60 -2.22 4.19
C PHE A 75 -9.82 -3.14 4.06
N ALA A 76 -9.59 -4.43 3.87
CA ALA A 76 -10.66 -5.43 3.87
C ALA A 76 -11.42 -5.47 5.21
N ASP A 77 -10.71 -5.47 6.35
CA ASP A 77 -11.33 -5.44 7.68
C ASP A 77 -12.23 -4.22 7.86
N ARG A 78 -11.76 -3.05 7.41
CA ARG A 78 -12.55 -1.81 7.44
C ARG A 78 -13.81 -1.93 6.59
N LEU A 79 -13.70 -2.42 5.37
CA LEU A 79 -14.83 -2.59 4.45
C LEU A 79 -15.85 -3.59 5.01
N ALA A 80 -15.39 -4.71 5.57
CA ALA A 80 -16.24 -5.71 6.21
C ALA A 80 -16.96 -5.17 7.46
N ALA A 81 -16.31 -4.26 8.20
CA ALA A 81 -16.93 -3.60 9.35
C ALA A 81 -17.95 -2.53 8.95
N GLU A 82 -17.68 -1.74 7.90
CA GLU A 82 -18.60 -0.72 7.39
C GLU A 82 -19.84 -1.34 6.70
N TYR A 83 -19.65 -2.46 5.97
CA TYR A 83 -20.69 -3.14 5.20
C TYR A 83 -20.65 -4.67 5.42
N PRO A 84 -21.19 -5.18 6.53
CA PRO A 84 -21.13 -6.61 6.85
C PRO A 84 -21.93 -7.46 5.85
N ALA A 85 -21.28 -8.47 5.26
CA ALA A 85 -21.89 -9.42 4.32
C ALA A 85 -22.55 -8.78 3.06
N GLU A 86 -22.07 -7.60 2.64
CA GLU A 86 -22.58 -6.90 1.45
C GLU A 86 -21.44 -6.63 0.43
N PRO A 87 -20.99 -7.63 -0.34
CA PRO A 87 -19.83 -7.49 -1.24
C PRO A 87 -19.95 -6.34 -2.25
N ALA A 88 -21.14 -6.10 -2.80
CA ALA A 88 -21.35 -5.00 -3.74
C ALA A 88 -21.14 -3.62 -3.08
N ALA A 89 -21.65 -3.43 -1.87
CA ALA A 89 -21.47 -2.19 -1.11
C ALA A 89 -20.03 -2.01 -0.64
N GLN A 90 -19.35 -3.10 -0.27
CA GLN A 90 -17.92 -3.11 0.06
C GLN A 90 -17.07 -2.66 -1.15
N ILE A 91 -17.36 -3.18 -2.35
CA ILE A 91 -16.67 -2.79 -3.59
C ILE A 91 -16.91 -1.31 -3.88
N ASP A 92 -18.16 -0.85 -3.85
CA ASP A 92 -18.48 0.57 -4.07
C ASP A 92 -17.73 1.48 -3.10
N ARG A 93 -17.71 1.09 -1.83
CA ARG A 93 -16.98 1.84 -0.80
C ARG A 93 -15.48 1.85 -1.05
N ALA A 94 -14.91 0.74 -1.50
CA ALA A 94 -13.49 0.65 -1.80
C ALA A 94 -13.09 1.61 -2.93
N PHE A 95 -13.87 1.66 -4.01
CA PHE A 95 -13.65 2.58 -5.13
C PHE A 95 -13.74 4.05 -4.69
N TRP A 96 -14.73 4.40 -3.86
CA TRP A 96 -14.82 5.77 -3.33
C TRP A 96 -13.65 6.15 -2.44
N LEU A 97 -13.13 5.21 -1.64
CA LEU A 97 -12.01 5.47 -0.75
C LEU A 97 -10.66 5.51 -1.48
N ALA A 98 -10.49 4.72 -2.55
CA ALA A 98 -9.24 4.60 -3.29
C ALA A 98 -9.14 5.59 -4.47
N PHE A 99 -10.23 5.77 -5.21
CA PHE A 99 -10.26 6.50 -6.49
C PHE A 99 -11.16 7.75 -6.46
N GLY A 100 -12.00 7.90 -5.43
CA GLY A 100 -12.91 9.05 -5.34
C GLY A 100 -14.05 9.02 -6.36
N ARG A 101 -14.42 7.83 -6.86
CA ARG A 101 -15.55 7.60 -7.77
C ARG A 101 -16.20 6.24 -7.50
N ALA A 102 -17.33 5.97 -8.14
CA ALA A 102 -17.93 4.63 -8.19
C ALA A 102 -17.25 3.76 -9.27
N PRO A 103 -17.28 2.43 -9.13
CA PRO A 103 -16.86 1.52 -10.20
C PRO A 103 -17.86 1.58 -11.37
N ASP A 104 -17.36 1.38 -12.58
CA ASP A 104 -18.22 1.07 -13.72
C ASP A 104 -18.71 -0.39 -13.67
N ASP A 105 -19.52 -0.78 -14.66
CA ASP A 105 -20.13 -2.12 -14.70
C ASP A 105 -19.08 -3.23 -14.90
N GLU A 106 -18.04 -3.00 -15.71
CA GLU A 106 -16.99 -3.99 -15.96
C GLU A 106 -16.10 -4.16 -14.72
N GLU A 107 -15.69 -3.05 -14.12
CA GLU A 107 -14.94 -3.00 -12.87
C GLU A 107 -15.69 -3.68 -11.72
N ARG A 108 -17.00 -3.43 -11.61
CA ARG A 108 -17.85 -4.07 -10.60
C ARG A 108 -17.88 -5.58 -10.78
N GLN A 109 -18.11 -6.07 -12.01
CA GLN A 109 -18.17 -7.50 -12.29
C GLN A 109 -16.82 -8.19 -12.02
N ALA A 110 -15.72 -7.58 -12.45
CA ALA A 110 -14.38 -8.08 -12.19
C ALA A 110 -14.07 -8.11 -10.68
N SER A 111 -14.44 -7.05 -9.95
CA SER A 111 -14.25 -6.95 -8.51
C SER A 111 -15.04 -8.02 -7.76
N LEU A 112 -16.31 -8.24 -8.12
CA LEU A 112 -17.14 -9.31 -7.54
C LEU A 112 -16.51 -10.69 -7.76
N ALA A 113 -16.00 -10.96 -8.97
CA ALA A 113 -15.34 -12.22 -9.28
C ALA A 113 -14.06 -12.44 -8.44
N ILE A 114 -13.29 -11.38 -8.17
CA ILE A 114 -12.11 -11.46 -7.30
C ILE A 114 -12.52 -11.70 -5.84
N VAL A 115 -13.51 -10.96 -5.33
CA VAL A 115 -13.99 -11.11 -3.96
C VAL A 115 -14.55 -12.51 -3.73
N ASP A 116 -15.34 -13.03 -4.66
CA ASP A 116 -15.91 -14.39 -4.59
C ASP A 116 -14.81 -15.47 -4.58
N ARG A 117 -13.81 -15.35 -5.45
CA ARG A 117 -12.79 -16.39 -5.62
C ARG A 117 -11.65 -16.33 -4.60
N TYR A 118 -11.24 -15.13 -4.21
CA TYR A 118 -10.01 -14.90 -3.44
C TYR A 118 -10.22 -14.07 -2.17
N GLY A 119 -11.44 -13.59 -1.92
CA GLY A 119 -11.78 -12.79 -0.75
C GLY A 119 -11.44 -11.31 -0.87
N LEU A 120 -11.91 -10.55 0.12
CA LEU A 120 -11.86 -9.09 0.14
C LEU A 120 -10.43 -8.53 0.25
N ALA A 121 -9.53 -9.22 0.95
CA ALA A 121 -8.12 -8.82 1.07
C ALA A 121 -7.39 -8.90 -0.28
N ALA A 122 -7.66 -9.93 -1.09
CA ALA A 122 -7.10 -10.03 -2.44
C ALA A 122 -7.61 -8.92 -3.36
N PHE A 123 -8.89 -8.58 -3.26
CA PHE A 123 -9.48 -7.42 -3.94
C PHE A 123 -8.80 -6.11 -3.51
N CYS A 124 -8.64 -5.86 -2.22
CA CYS A 124 -7.97 -4.65 -1.72
C CYS A 124 -6.52 -4.55 -2.21
N ARG A 125 -5.81 -5.69 -2.28
CA ARG A 125 -4.47 -5.75 -2.87
C ARG A 125 -4.47 -5.40 -4.35
N ALA A 126 -5.48 -5.83 -5.11
CA ALA A 126 -5.65 -5.45 -6.51
C ALA A 126 -5.90 -3.94 -6.66
N ILE A 127 -6.75 -3.36 -5.82
CA ILE A 127 -7.03 -1.91 -5.80
C ILE A 127 -5.74 -1.10 -5.58
N TYR A 128 -4.90 -1.49 -4.61
CA TYR A 128 -3.62 -0.81 -4.38
C TYR A 128 -2.61 -0.96 -5.53
N ASN A 129 -2.77 -1.98 -6.37
CA ASN A 129 -1.91 -2.20 -7.54
C ASN A 129 -2.50 -1.63 -8.84
N ALA A 130 -3.69 -1.01 -8.78
CA ALA A 130 -4.29 -0.36 -9.94
C ALA A 130 -3.53 0.92 -10.31
N SER A 131 -3.39 1.17 -11.61
CA SER A 131 -2.70 2.38 -12.12
C SER A 131 -3.31 3.66 -11.55
N GLU A 132 -4.64 3.73 -11.45
CA GLU A 132 -5.37 4.87 -10.90
C GLU A 132 -5.08 5.12 -9.42
N PHE A 133 -4.67 4.11 -8.66
CA PHE A 133 -4.22 4.29 -7.27
C PHE A 133 -2.77 4.80 -7.23
N VAL A 134 -1.93 4.26 -8.10
CA VAL A 134 -0.47 4.49 -8.09
C VAL A 134 -0.11 5.86 -8.66
N TYR A 135 -0.86 6.32 -9.67
CA TYR A 135 -0.56 7.56 -10.40
C TYR A 135 -1.68 8.58 -10.18
N ILE A 136 -1.29 9.81 -9.85
CA ILE A 136 -2.16 10.97 -9.87
C ILE A 136 -1.85 11.70 -11.17
N GLU A 137 -2.78 11.66 -12.12
CA GLU A 137 -2.72 12.46 -13.36
C GLU A 137 -3.29 13.87 -13.15
#